data_AF-A0A7C1FW76-F1
#
_entry.id   AF-A0A7C1FW76-F1
#
_cell.length_a   1.000
_cell.length_b   1.000
_cell.length_c   1.000
_cell.angle_alpha   90.00
_cell.angle_beta   90.00
_cell.angle_gamma   90.00
#
_symmetry.space_group_name_H-M   'P 1'
#
loop_
_entity.id
_entity.type
_entity.pdbx_description
1 polymer ?
#
loop_
_entity_poly.entity_id
_entity_poly.type
_entity_poly.pdbx_seq_one_letter_code
_entity_poly.pdbx_strand_id
1 'polypeptide(L)'
;PPGEAPLVPIVVERTVELIEHAEQERQRLNLPAVAYEVGTEEVHGGLVNFDNFVAFLDLLKARLEQRALMHAWPAFVVAQVGTDLHTTYFDPSAAQRLTEIVRPTGALLKGHYTDWVENPADYPRVGMGGANVGPEFTAAEFEALEALEQREQRLCANRKLRPACFLAALEEAVVASDRWRKWLQPDEIGKPFAELTPARRRWLVQTGARYVWTAPKVIAAREQLYAHLSLVQADPHAYVVESVARSIERYIDAFNLYDAATLLG
;
A
#
# COMPACT_ATOMS: atom_id res chain seq x y z
N PRO A 1 21.66 11.95 -11.98
CA PRO A 1 20.85 12.22 -13.20
C PRO A 1 19.38 11.96 -12.91
N PRO A 2 18.43 12.52 -13.67
CA PRO A 2 17.03 12.09 -13.59
C PRO A 2 16.96 10.58 -13.77
N GLY A 3 16.45 9.86 -12.77
CA GLY A 3 16.29 8.39 -12.81
C GLY A 3 17.39 7.55 -12.16
N GLU A 4 18.47 8.15 -11.62
CA GLU A 4 19.47 7.39 -10.85
C GLU A 4 19.20 7.46 -9.35
N ALA A 5 19.24 6.30 -8.69
CA ALA A 5 19.13 6.21 -7.23
C ALA A 5 20.32 6.94 -6.55
N PRO A 6 20.11 7.66 -5.44
CA PRO A 6 21.21 8.27 -4.70
C PRO A 6 22.20 7.21 -4.20
N LEU A 7 23.47 7.58 -4.11
CA LEU A 7 24.51 6.69 -3.56
C LEU A 7 24.19 6.34 -2.09
N VAL A 8 24.48 5.09 -1.70
CA VAL A 8 24.20 4.56 -0.34
C VAL A 8 24.67 5.50 0.78
N PRO A 9 25.90 6.07 0.77
CA PRO A 9 26.33 6.97 1.84
C PRO A 9 25.46 8.24 1.99
N ILE A 10 24.92 8.76 0.88
CA ILE A 10 24.03 9.93 0.89
C ILE A 10 22.68 9.55 1.50
N VAL A 11 22.16 8.36 1.17
CA VAL A 11 20.91 7.84 1.75
C VAL A 11 21.08 7.66 3.25
N VAL A 12 22.18 7.06 3.70
CA VAL A 12 22.48 6.86 5.12
C VAL A 12 22.56 8.18 5.87
N GLU A 13 23.31 9.17 5.37
CA GLU A 13 23.45 10.46 6.06
C GLU A 13 22.09 11.12 6.25
N ARG A 14 21.27 11.19 5.19
CA ARG A 14 19.92 11.77 5.26
C ARG A 14 19.01 10.98 6.19
N THR A 15 19.13 9.66 6.22
CA THR A 15 18.36 8.80 7.13
C THR A 15 18.69 9.14 8.58
N VAL A 16 19.98 9.24 8.91
CA VAL A 16 20.43 9.56 10.27
C VAL A 16 20.08 11.00 10.66
N GLU A 17 20.16 11.97 9.75
CA GLU A 17 19.70 13.35 9.99
C GLU A 17 18.20 13.39 10.36
N LEU A 18 17.37 12.62 9.65
CA LEU A 18 15.93 12.54 9.94
C LEU A 18 15.64 11.84 11.27
N ILE A 19 16.36 10.76 11.59
CA ILE A 19 16.25 10.07 12.88
C ILE A 19 16.68 11.01 14.02
N GLU A 20 17.80 11.71 13.87
CA GLU A 20 18.32 12.67 14.84
C GLU A 20 17.30 13.77 15.11
N HIS A 21 16.73 14.37 14.07
CA HIS A 21 15.68 15.38 14.20
C HIS A 21 14.44 14.82 14.92
N ALA A 22 13.98 13.63 14.53
CA ALA A 22 12.82 13.00 15.15
C ALA A 22 13.06 12.70 16.64
N GLU A 23 14.23 12.21 17.02
CA GLU A 23 14.58 11.94 18.42
C GLU A 23 14.71 13.23 19.24
N GLN A 24 15.28 14.30 18.66
CA GLN A 24 15.34 15.61 19.31
C GLN A 24 13.93 16.15 19.58
N GLU A 25 13.03 16.08 18.61
CA GLU A 25 11.64 16.52 18.77
C GLU A 25 10.87 15.63 19.74
N ARG A 26 11.08 14.32 19.71
CA ARG A 26 10.50 13.36 20.66
C ARG A 26 10.89 13.71 22.10
N GLN A 27 12.17 13.99 22.35
CA GLN A 27 12.65 14.40 23.67
C GLN A 27 12.10 15.77 24.07
N ARG A 28 12.15 16.76 23.16
CA ARG A 28 11.65 18.13 23.39
C ARG A 28 10.17 18.15 23.77
N LEU A 29 9.38 17.29 23.14
CA LEU A 29 7.93 17.16 23.37
C LEU A 29 7.57 16.15 24.47
N ASN A 30 8.56 15.50 25.10
CA ASN A 30 8.36 14.45 26.10
C ASN A 30 7.44 13.31 25.62
N LEU A 31 7.69 12.83 24.40
CA LEU A 31 6.94 11.76 23.75
C LEU A 31 7.55 10.37 24.03
N PRO A 32 6.73 9.31 24.03
CA PRO A 32 7.23 7.93 24.16
C PRO A 32 8.15 7.56 23.00
N ALA A 33 8.94 6.49 23.20
CA ALA A 33 9.81 5.94 22.16
C ALA A 33 9.03 5.59 20.89
N VAL A 34 9.68 5.78 19.74
CA VAL A 34 9.12 5.46 18.42
C VAL A 34 9.95 4.38 17.75
N ALA A 35 9.31 3.58 16.89
CA ALA A 35 9.99 2.60 16.06
C ALA A 35 10.32 3.22 14.70
N TYR A 36 11.49 2.89 14.16
CA TYR A 36 11.92 3.33 12.85
C TYR A 36 11.86 2.20 11.83
N GLU A 37 11.56 2.58 10.60
CA GLU A 37 11.68 1.76 9.40
C GLU A 37 12.60 2.48 8.43
N VAL A 38 13.59 1.78 7.90
CA VAL A 38 14.61 2.35 7.00
C VAL A 38 14.82 1.46 5.79
N GLY A 39 15.53 1.99 4.79
CA GLY A 39 15.77 1.29 3.53
C GLY A 39 14.76 1.70 2.46
N THR A 40 14.94 1.16 1.27
CA THR A 40 14.10 1.41 0.11
C THR A 40 14.07 0.17 -0.75
N GLU A 41 12.94 -0.05 -1.38
CA GLU A 41 12.76 -0.97 -2.49
C GLU A 41 13.08 -0.26 -3.81
N GLU A 42 13.68 -0.97 -4.77
CA GLU A 42 13.78 -0.47 -6.15
C GLU A 42 12.45 -0.73 -6.86
N VAL A 43 11.79 0.36 -7.27
CA VAL A 43 10.45 0.35 -7.89
C VAL A 43 10.41 -0.04 -9.37
N HIS A 44 11.57 -0.17 -10.02
CA HIS A 44 11.68 -0.40 -11.47
C HIS A 44 12.03 -1.84 -11.86
N GLY A 45 11.93 -2.79 -10.92
CA GLY A 45 12.29 -4.19 -11.14
C GLY A 45 13.79 -4.39 -11.22
N GLY A 46 14.27 -5.54 -10.72
CA GLY A 46 15.69 -5.84 -10.65
C GLY A 46 16.01 -6.89 -9.58
N LEU A 47 17.14 -7.58 -9.76
CA LEU A 47 17.67 -8.45 -8.73
C LEU A 47 18.16 -7.61 -7.55
N VAL A 48 17.94 -8.12 -6.34
CA VAL A 48 18.44 -7.50 -5.11
C VAL A 48 19.95 -7.29 -5.19
N ASN A 49 20.41 -6.05 -5.03
CA ASN A 49 21.81 -5.75 -4.85
C ASN A 49 22.22 -5.97 -3.39
N PHE A 50 22.64 -7.19 -3.07
CA PHE A 50 23.06 -7.58 -1.72
C PHE A 50 24.24 -6.77 -1.19
N ASP A 51 25.18 -6.38 -2.05
CA ASP A 51 26.37 -5.62 -1.62
C ASP A 51 25.97 -4.22 -1.16
N ASN A 52 25.09 -3.55 -1.91
CA ASN A 52 24.53 -2.25 -1.50
C ASN A 52 23.71 -2.36 -0.21
N PHE A 53 22.96 -3.46 -0.05
CA PHE A 53 22.15 -3.70 1.15
C PHE A 53 23.03 -3.86 2.40
N VAL A 54 24.08 -4.69 2.33
CA VAL A 54 25.05 -4.86 3.42
C VAL A 54 25.76 -3.54 3.71
N ALA A 55 26.25 -2.85 2.67
CA ALA A 55 26.91 -1.56 2.82
C ALA A 55 26.00 -0.51 3.50
N PHE A 56 24.70 -0.51 3.17
CA PHE A 56 23.73 0.37 3.81
C PHE A 56 23.63 0.11 5.32
N LEU A 57 23.49 -1.16 5.74
CA LEU A 57 23.37 -1.53 7.15
C LEU A 57 24.63 -1.18 7.95
N ASP A 58 25.81 -1.50 7.41
CA ASP A 58 27.09 -1.23 8.06
C ASP A 58 27.32 0.28 8.24
N LEU A 59 27.05 1.06 7.19
CA LEU A 59 27.17 2.52 7.24
C LEU A 59 26.14 3.14 8.18
N LEU A 60 24.88 2.66 8.15
CA LEU A 60 23.84 3.13 9.05
C LEU A 60 24.23 2.93 10.51
N LYS A 61 24.71 1.73 10.86
CA LYS A 61 25.20 1.42 12.21
C LYS A 61 26.34 2.35 12.62
N ALA A 62 27.36 2.48 11.79
CA ALA A 62 28.50 3.34 12.09
C ALA A 62 28.09 4.81 12.29
N ARG A 63 27.15 5.33 11.48
CA ARG A 63 26.67 6.71 11.59
C ARG A 63 25.78 6.92 12.81
N LEU A 64 24.89 5.99 13.15
CA LEU A 64 24.10 6.06 14.39
C LEU A 64 24.99 5.99 15.63
N GLU A 65 26.03 5.14 15.65
CA GLU A 65 27.03 5.10 16.73
C GLU A 65 27.75 6.45 16.88
N GLN A 66 28.21 7.04 15.77
CA GLN A 66 28.91 8.34 15.77
C GLN A 66 28.04 9.49 16.29
N ARG A 67 26.71 9.42 16.10
CA ARG A 67 25.74 10.41 16.58
C ARG A 67 25.15 10.07 17.96
N ALA A 68 25.58 8.97 18.59
CA ALA A 68 25.00 8.44 19.83
C ALA A 68 23.49 8.12 19.75
N LEU A 69 23.02 7.68 18.58
CA LEU A 69 21.62 7.38 18.26
C LEU A 69 21.32 5.87 18.18
N MET A 70 22.16 5.00 18.74
CA MET A 70 21.94 3.54 18.69
C MET A 70 20.64 3.07 19.36
N HIS A 71 20.09 3.85 20.28
CA HIS A 71 18.77 3.58 20.87
C HIS A 71 17.62 3.71 19.85
N ALA A 72 17.86 4.38 18.71
CA ALA A 72 16.93 4.56 17.61
C ALA A 72 17.24 3.60 16.43
N TRP A 73 17.93 2.48 16.70
CA TRP A 73 18.11 1.44 15.69
C TRP A 73 16.75 0.99 15.14
N PRO A 74 16.60 0.83 13.81
CA PRO A 74 15.32 0.51 13.18
C PRO A 74 14.76 -0.84 13.64
N ALA A 75 13.44 -0.87 13.79
CA ALA A 75 12.69 -2.11 13.97
C ALA A 75 12.55 -2.87 12.65
N PHE A 76 12.39 -2.14 11.54
CA PHE A 76 12.25 -2.71 10.20
C PHE A 76 13.30 -2.18 9.23
N VAL A 77 13.80 -3.08 8.39
CA VAL A 77 14.60 -2.75 7.21
C VAL A 77 13.82 -3.19 5.98
N VAL A 78 13.63 -2.28 5.04
CA VAL A 78 12.94 -2.52 3.76
C VAL A 78 13.95 -2.93 2.70
N ALA A 79 13.60 -3.95 1.93
CA ALA A 79 14.32 -4.36 0.74
C ALA A 79 13.37 -4.84 -0.36
N GLN A 80 13.87 -4.86 -1.60
CA GLN A 80 13.20 -5.55 -2.70
C GLN A 80 13.25 -7.07 -2.43
N VAL A 81 12.10 -7.74 -2.51
CA VAL A 81 11.93 -9.18 -2.21
C VAL A 81 11.25 -9.93 -3.36
N GLY A 82 11.28 -9.37 -4.56
CA GLY A 82 10.74 -9.95 -5.80
C GLY A 82 9.44 -9.30 -6.27
N THR A 83 8.70 -8.66 -5.35
CA THR A 83 7.43 -7.99 -5.67
C THR A 83 7.62 -6.53 -6.04
N ASP A 84 6.93 -6.08 -7.09
CA ASP A 84 6.87 -4.68 -7.50
C ASP A 84 5.50 -4.35 -8.12
N LEU A 85 5.38 -3.18 -8.77
CA LEU A 85 4.12 -2.75 -9.40
C LEU A 85 3.61 -3.66 -10.53
N HIS A 86 4.48 -4.52 -11.07
CA HIS A 86 4.22 -5.37 -12.22
C HIS A 86 4.47 -6.87 -11.93
N THR A 87 5.15 -7.18 -10.83
CA THR A 87 5.53 -8.54 -10.43
C THR A 87 4.88 -8.89 -9.11
N THR A 88 3.99 -9.89 -9.12
CA THR A 88 3.27 -10.39 -7.94
C THR A 88 3.92 -11.62 -7.32
N TYR A 89 5.02 -12.11 -7.88
CA TYR A 89 5.74 -13.25 -7.32
C TYR A 89 6.76 -12.78 -6.27
N PHE A 90 6.64 -13.31 -5.05
CA PHE A 90 7.63 -13.10 -3.99
C PHE A 90 8.78 -14.10 -4.16
N ASP A 91 10.02 -13.63 -4.10
CA ASP A 91 11.21 -14.48 -4.21
C ASP A 91 11.67 -14.95 -2.81
N PRO A 92 11.30 -16.17 -2.36
CA PRO A 92 11.68 -16.66 -1.04
C PRO A 92 13.19 -16.85 -0.90
N SER A 93 13.91 -17.12 -1.98
CA SER A 93 15.37 -17.36 -1.91
C SER A 93 16.11 -16.05 -1.63
N ALA A 94 15.75 -14.99 -2.35
CA ALA A 94 16.32 -13.66 -2.12
C ALA A 94 15.93 -13.13 -0.73
N ALA A 95 14.65 -13.26 -0.36
CA ALA A 95 14.14 -12.81 0.93
C ALA A 95 14.80 -13.56 2.10
N GLN A 96 14.99 -14.89 2.02
CA GLN A 96 15.69 -15.65 3.06
C GLN A 96 17.12 -15.15 3.28
N ARG A 97 17.87 -14.89 2.20
CA ARG A 97 19.23 -14.38 2.32
C ARG A 97 19.27 -13.00 2.96
N LEU A 98 18.31 -12.13 2.63
CA LEU A 98 18.18 -10.80 3.25
C LEU A 98 17.79 -10.90 4.74
N THR A 99 16.86 -11.78 5.11
CA THR A 99 16.47 -11.95 6.51
C THR A 99 17.62 -12.48 7.36
N GLU A 100 18.46 -13.36 6.81
CA GLU A 100 19.69 -13.85 7.46
C GLU A 100 20.72 -12.74 7.70
N ILE A 101 20.82 -11.76 6.80
CA ILE A 101 21.69 -10.58 6.96
C ILE A 101 21.15 -9.64 8.05
N VAL A 102 19.83 -9.41 8.09
CA VAL A 102 19.20 -8.45 9.01
C VAL A 102 19.09 -9.00 10.43
N ARG A 103 18.80 -10.29 10.60
CA ARG A 103 18.49 -10.93 11.89
C ARG A 103 19.50 -10.62 13.02
N PRO A 104 20.84 -10.66 12.80
CA PRO A 104 21.81 -10.37 13.86
C PRO A 104 21.77 -8.92 14.37
N THR A 105 21.15 -8.00 13.63
CA THR A 105 21.02 -6.59 14.03
C THR A 105 19.88 -6.35 15.02
N GLY A 106 18.98 -7.32 15.20
CA GLY A 106 17.75 -7.17 15.98
C GLY A 106 16.58 -6.52 15.23
N ALA A 107 16.80 -6.03 14.01
CA ALA A 107 15.73 -5.57 13.12
C ALA A 107 15.06 -6.75 12.41
N LEU A 108 13.92 -6.49 11.78
CA LEU A 108 13.20 -7.42 10.93
C LEU A 108 13.16 -6.92 9.48
N LEU A 109 13.13 -7.85 8.51
CA LEU A 109 12.99 -7.49 7.11
C LEU A 109 11.51 -7.24 6.76
N LYS A 110 11.24 -6.21 5.97
CA LYS A 110 9.90 -5.84 5.52
C LYS A 110 9.83 -5.71 4.00
N GLY A 111 8.78 -6.26 3.40
CA GLY A 111 8.50 -6.15 1.97
C GLY A 111 7.44 -5.09 1.67
N HIS A 112 7.64 -4.34 0.59
CA HIS A 112 6.61 -3.49 -0.02
C HIS A 112 5.96 -4.21 -1.20
N TYR A 113 4.92 -3.61 -1.79
CA TYR A 113 4.22 -4.16 -2.97
C TYR A 113 3.71 -5.59 -2.80
N THR A 114 3.17 -5.92 -1.63
CA THR A 114 2.64 -7.27 -1.37
C THR A 114 1.21 -7.44 -1.91
N ASP A 115 0.66 -6.42 -2.56
CA ASP A 115 -0.63 -6.47 -3.24
C ASP A 115 -0.69 -7.59 -4.28
N TRP A 116 -1.75 -8.40 -4.20
CA TRP A 116 -2.04 -9.57 -5.03
C TRP A 116 -0.98 -10.68 -5.05
N VAL A 117 -0.03 -10.68 -4.11
CA VAL A 117 1.13 -11.59 -4.14
C VAL A 117 0.75 -13.07 -4.30
N GLU A 118 1.44 -13.80 -5.17
CA GLU A 118 1.06 -15.16 -5.56
C GLU A 118 1.28 -16.19 -4.45
N ASN A 119 2.35 -16.01 -3.66
CA ASN A 119 2.83 -16.95 -2.65
C ASN A 119 2.99 -16.28 -1.26
N PRO A 120 1.92 -15.72 -0.66
CA PRO A 120 2.02 -14.96 0.59
C PRO A 120 2.51 -15.81 1.77
N ALA A 121 2.21 -17.10 1.79
CA ALA A 121 2.64 -18.01 2.86
C ALA A 121 4.17 -18.17 2.97
N ASP A 122 4.91 -17.77 1.93
CA ASP A 122 6.37 -17.83 1.94
C ASP A 122 7.00 -16.72 2.78
N TYR A 123 6.31 -15.60 3.03
CA TYR A 123 6.81 -14.48 3.85
C TYR A 123 7.21 -14.94 5.26
N PRO A 124 6.30 -15.49 6.10
CA PRO A 124 6.67 -15.96 7.43
C PRO A 124 7.66 -17.14 7.36
N ARG A 125 7.57 -18.00 6.34
CA ARG A 125 8.45 -19.17 6.19
C ARG A 125 9.93 -18.78 6.10
N VAL A 126 10.24 -17.66 5.46
CA VAL A 126 11.61 -17.16 5.31
C VAL A 126 12.01 -16.13 6.37
N GLY A 127 11.12 -15.86 7.34
CA GLY A 127 11.38 -14.95 8.46
C GLY A 127 11.20 -13.47 8.13
N MET A 128 10.36 -13.13 7.15
CA MET A 128 9.91 -11.75 6.97
C MET A 128 9.17 -11.28 8.21
N GLY A 129 9.43 -10.07 8.69
CA GLY A 129 8.73 -9.49 9.82
C GLY A 129 7.58 -8.56 9.45
N GLY A 130 7.43 -8.20 8.18
CA GLY A 130 6.31 -7.38 7.74
C GLY A 130 6.12 -7.34 6.23
N ALA A 131 4.92 -6.96 5.83
CA ALA A 131 4.50 -6.80 4.45
C ALA A 131 3.49 -5.64 4.35
N ASN A 132 3.60 -4.82 3.31
CA ASN A 132 2.63 -3.76 3.03
C ASN A 132 1.67 -4.17 1.91
N VAL A 133 0.37 -4.11 2.20
CA VAL A 133 -0.73 -4.26 1.25
C VAL A 133 -1.63 -3.04 1.39
N GLY A 134 -2.09 -2.46 0.28
CA GLY A 134 -2.90 -1.24 0.31
C GLY A 134 -3.76 -1.06 -0.94
N PRO A 135 -3.16 -0.85 -2.13
CA PRO A 135 -3.87 -0.84 -3.40
C PRO A 135 -4.90 -1.97 -3.57
N GLU A 136 -4.58 -3.21 -3.20
CA GLU A 136 -5.50 -4.35 -3.27
C GLU A 136 -6.76 -4.14 -2.44
N PHE A 137 -6.64 -3.67 -1.20
CA PHE A 137 -7.78 -3.41 -0.33
C PHE A 137 -8.67 -2.29 -0.89
N THR A 138 -8.07 -1.25 -1.48
CA THR A 138 -8.84 -0.17 -2.14
C THR A 138 -9.50 -0.63 -3.44
N ALA A 139 -8.91 -1.60 -4.15
CA ALA A 139 -9.50 -2.21 -5.32
C ALA A 139 -10.71 -3.07 -4.95
N ALA A 140 -10.62 -3.84 -3.84
CA ALA A 140 -11.74 -4.61 -3.31
C ALA A 140 -12.92 -3.70 -2.88
N GLU A 141 -12.64 -2.55 -2.25
CA GLU A 141 -13.67 -1.55 -1.93
C GLU A 141 -14.38 -1.04 -3.20
N PHE A 142 -13.61 -0.69 -4.23
CA PHE A 142 -14.12 -0.21 -5.51
C PHE A 142 -14.97 -1.25 -6.24
N GLU A 143 -14.52 -2.50 -6.32
CA GLU A 143 -15.25 -3.60 -6.96
C GLU A 143 -16.55 -3.92 -6.23
N ALA A 144 -16.54 -3.88 -4.89
CA ALA A 144 -17.75 -4.06 -4.10
C ALA A 144 -18.79 -2.96 -4.41
N LEU A 145 -18.37 -1.71 -4.51
CA LEU A 145 -19.26 -0.59 -4.82
C LEU A 145 -19.77 -0.62 -6.26
N GLU A 146 -18.95 -1.04 -7.21
CA GLU A 146 -19.43 -1.31 -8.58
C GLU A 146 -20.52 -2.40 -8.57
N ALA A 147 -20.30 -3.49 -7.84
CA ALA A 147 -21.29 -4.56 -7.73
C ALA A 147 -22.60 -4.07 -7.08
N LEU A 148 -22.51 -3.15 -6.10
CA LEU A 148 -23.68 -2.50 -5.50
C LEU A 148 -24.40 -1.58 -6.48
N GLU A 149 -23.69 -0.77 -7.27
CA GLU A 149 -24.32 0.07 -8.30
C GLU A 149 -25.05 -0.78 -9.35
N GLN A 150 -24.48 -1.92 -9.77
CA GLN A 150 -25.18 -2.84 -10.68
C GLN A 150 -26.46 -3.41 -10.07
N ARG A 151 -26.49 -3.68 -8.76
CA ARG A 151 -27.71 -4.10 -8.03
C ARG A 151 -28.73 -2.96 -7.96
N GLU A 152 -28.25 -1.74 -7.70
CA GLU A 152 -29.08 -0.55 -7.62
C GLU A 152 -29.74 -0.21 -8.96
N GLN A 153 -29.01 -0.31 -10.07
CA GLN A 153 -29.58 -0.11 -11.42
C GLN A 153 -30.79 -1.01 -11.68
N ARG A 154 -30.73 -2.29 -11.28
CA ARG A 154 -31.87 -3.22 -11.39
C ARG A 154 -33.03 -2.80 -10.48
N LEU A 155 -32.74 -2.39 -9.25
CA LEU A 155 -33.75 -1.90 -8.30
C LEU A 155 -34.44 -0.63 -8.83
N CYS A 156 -33.67 0.34 -9.33
CA CYS A 156 -34.14 1.58 -9.90
C CYS A 156 -35.04 1.33 -11.12
N ALA A 157 -34.68 0.38 -12.00
CA ALA A 157 -35.53 -0.02 -13.12
C ALA A 157 -36.88 -0.58 -12.64
N ASN A 158 -36.87 -1.46 -11.62
CA ASN A 158 -38.09 -2.06 -11.08
C ASN A 158 -38.99 -1.05 -10.36
N ARG A 159 -38.39 -0.12 -9.59
CA ARG A 159 -39.11 0.85 -8.75
C ARG A 159 -39.29 2.23 -9.41
N LYS A 160 -38.79 2.41 -10.65
CA LYS A 160 -38.76 3.69 -11.37
C LYS A 160 -38.08 4.81 -10.55
N LEU A 161 -36.99 4.47 -9.87
CA LEU A 161 -36.16 5.43 -9.12
C LEU A 161 -35.08 6.02 -10.04
N ARG A 162 -34.60 7.22 -9.73
CA ARG A 162 -33.41 7.78 -10.37
C ARG A 162 -32.16 7.14 -9.74
N PRO A 163 -31.21 6.58 -10.52
CA PRO A 163 -29.97 6.01 -9.98
C PRO A 163 -29.09 7.07 -9.29
N ALA A 164 -28.29 6.62 -8.33
CA ALA A 164 -27.31 7.43 -7.60
C ALA A 164 -26.11 7.84 -8.47
N CYS A 165 -25.80 7.06 -9.52
CA CYS A 165 -24.67 7.29 -10.44
C CYS A 165 -23.32 7.42 -9.70
N PHE A 166 -23.09 6.55 -8.72
CA PHE A 166 -21.88 6.52 -7.92
C PHE A 166 -20.60 6.41 -8.75
N LEU A 167 -20.51 5.47 -9.70
CA LEU A 167 -19.29 5.30 -10.50
C LEU A 167 -19.00 6.52 -11.37
N ALA A 168 -20.04 7.22 -11.85
CA ALA A 168 -19.86 8.46 -12.60
C ALA A 168 -19.35 9.60 -11.71
N ALA A 169 -19.88 9.74 -10.49
CA ALA A 169 -19.38 10.72 -9.52
C ALA A 169 -17.94 10.44 -9.10
N LEU A 170 -17.58 9.16 -8.96
CA LEU A 170 -16.22 8.73 -8.67
C LEU A 170 -15.26 9.00 -9.84
N GLU A 171 -15.65 8.68 -11.07
CA GLU A 171 -14.87 8.99 -12.27
C GLU A 171 -14.62 10.49 -12.39
N GLU A 172 -15.65 11.33 -12.21
CA GLU A 172 -15.51 12.78 -12.22
C GLU A 172 -14.47 13.26 -11.18
N ALA A 173 -14.56 12.74 -9.96
CA ALA A 173 -13.64 13.10 -8.88
C ALA A 173 -12.20 12.63 -9.17
N VAL A 174 -12.02 11.41 -9.68
CA VAL A 174 -10.70 10.90 -10.08
C VAL A 174 -10.10 11.77 -11.18
N VAL A 175 -10.86 12.08 -12.23
CA VAL A 175 -10.40 12.91 -13.34
C VAL A 175 -10.00 14.30 -12.85
N ALA A 176 -10.83 14.93 -12.01
CA ALA A 176 -10.59 16.25 -11.43
C ALA A 176 -9.38 16.31 -10.49
N SER A 177 -8.94 15.18 -9.94
CA SER A 177 -7.77 15.12 -9.05
C SER A 177 -6.43 15.28 -9.79
N ASP A 178 -6.41 15.07 -11.12
CA ASP A 178 -5.23 14.94 -11.98
C ASP A 178 -4.19 13.88 -11.55
N ARG A 179 -4.36 13.22 -10.40
CA ARG A 179 -3.43 12.21 -9.87
C ARG A 179 -3.35 10.95 -10.72
N TRP A 180 -4.38 10.68 -11.53
CA TRP A 180 -4.42 9.55 -12.45
C TRP A 180 -3.38 9.67 -13.58
N ARG A 181 -2.97 10.90 -13.93
CA ARG A 181 -2.07 11.17 -15.06
C ARG A 181 -0.69 10.53 -14.91
N LYS A 182 -0.18 10.38 -13.68
CA LYS A 182 1.12 9.74 -13.42
C LYS A 182 1.17 8.26 -13.79
N TRP A 183 0.00 7.65 -13.96
CA TRP A 183 -0.12 6.24 -14.34
C TRP A 183 -0.29 6.04 -15.84
N LEU A 184 -0.33 7.11 -16.64
CA LEU A 184 -0.44 7.03 -18.08
C LEU A 184 0.79 6.34 -18.68
N GLN A 185 0.55 5.44 -19.61
CA GLN A 185 1.59 4.83 -20.43
C GLN A 185 2.15 5.86 -21.42
N PRO A 186 3.37 5.68 -21.95
CA PRO A 186 4.00 6.66 -22.83
C PRO A 186 3.14 7.10 -24.03
N ASP A 187 2.37 6.19 -24.62
CA ASP A 187 1.48 6.48 -25.75
C ASP A 187 0.13 7.10 -25.32
N GLU A 188 -0.17 7.14 -24.03
CA GLU A 188 -1.38 7.75 -23.45
C GLU A 188 -1.15 9.20 -23.00
N ILE A 189 0.10 9.62 -22.86
CA ILE A 189 0.46 10.98 -22.42
C ILE A 189 -0.12 12.00 -23.39
N GLY A 190 -0.86 12.98 -22.84
CA GLY A 190 -1.51 14.05 -23.60
C GLY A 190 -2.90 13.69 -24.13
N LYS A 191 -3.33 12.42 -24.08
CA LYS A 191 -4.70 12.05 -24.44
C LYS A 191 -5.69 12.53 -23.37
N PRO A 192 -6.85 13.10 -23.76
CA PRO A 192 -7.97 13.29 -22.85
C PRO A 192 -8.44 11.97 -22.23
N PHE A 193 -8.89 12.00 -20.98
CA PHE A 193 -9.37 10.81 -20.27
C PHE A 193 -10.44 10.05 -21.08
N ALA A 194 -11.38 10.79 -21.69
CA ALA A 194 -12.49 10.24 -22.47
C ALA A 194 -12.05 9.49 -23.74
N GLU A 195 -10.84 9.73 -24.25
CA GLU A 195 -10.29 9.05 -25.42
C GLU A 195 -9.61 7.70 -25.08
N LEU A 196 -9.44 7.40 -23.79
CA LEU A 196 -8.91 6.11 -23.34
C LEU A 196 -9.96 5.00 -23.45
N THR A 197 -9.50 3.78 -23.66
CA THR A 197 -10.39 2.62 -23.74
C THR A 197 -11.21 2.45 -22.44
N PRO A 198 -12.43 1.90 -22.49
CA PRO A 198 -13.24 1.70 -21.28
C PRO A 198 -12.52 0.91 -20.18
N ALA A 199 -11.80 -0.16 -20.56
CA ALA A 199 -11.00 -0.95 -19.64
C ALA A 199 -9.89 -0.11 -18.98
N ARG A 200 -9.24 0.75 -19.76
CA ARG A 200 -8.18 1.62 -19.24
C ARG A 200 -8.72 2.70 -18.31
N ARG A 201 -9.83 3.35 -18.69
CA ARG A 201 -10.52 4.32 -17.82
C ARG A 201 -10.92 3.66 -16.51
N ARG A 202 -11.54 2.47 -16.56
CA ARG A 202 -11.90 1.69 -15.38
C ARG A 202 -10.70 1.46 -14.46
N TRP A 203 -9.57 0.98 -15.00
CA TRP A 203 -8.36 0.75 -14.22
C TRP A 203 -7.82 2.03 -13.56
N LEU A 204 -7.86 3.16 -14.29
CA LEU A 204 -7.44 4.46 -13.77
C LEU A 204 -8.38 4.98 -12.68
N VAL A 205 -9.69 4.76 -12.80
CA VAL A 205 -10.65 5.09 -11.74
C VAL A 205 -10.41 4.21 -10.52
N GLN A 206 -10.29 2.90 -10.68
CA GLN A 206 -10.01 1.97 -9.57
C GLN A 206 -8.74 2.38 -8.81
N THR A 207 -7.65 2.60 -9.53
CA THR A 207 -6.36 3.01 -8.96
C THR A 207 -6.42 4.44 -8.39
N GLY A 208 -7.22 5.32 -8.99
CA GLY A 208 -7.37 6.71 -8.55
C GLY A 208 -8.30 6.88 -7.34
N ALA A 209 -9.22 5.94 -7.11
CA ALA A 209 -10.32 6.09 -6.16
C ALA A 209 -9.84 6.37 -4.73
N ARG A 210 -8.72 5.74 -4.33
CA ARG A 210 -8.09 5.93 -3.00
C ARG A 210 -7.71 7.37 -2.67
N TYR A 211 -7.63 8.26 -3.65
CA TYR A 211 -7.34 9.68 -3.44
C TYR A 211 -8.57 10.56 -3.30
N VAL A 212 -9.77 10.02 -3.56
CA VAL A 212 -10.99 10.83 -3.73
C VAL A 212 -12.22 10.28 -3.01
N TRP A 213 -12.08 9.23 -2.20
CA TRP A 213 -13.20 8.66 -1.43
C TRP A 213 -13.93 9.67 -0.56
N THR A 214 -13.21 10.66 -0.03
CA THR A 214 -13.76 11.72 0.83
C THR A 214 -14.25 12.94 0.06
N ALA A 215 -14.26 12.91 -1.28
CA ALA A 215 -14.78 14.02 -2.07
C ALA A 215 -16.30 14.16 -1.83
N PRO A 216 -16.84 15.37 -1.59
CA PRO A 216 -18.25 15.54 -1.20
C PRO A 216 -19.25 14.90 -2.17
N LYS A 217 -19.00 14.99 -3.49
CA LYS A 217 -19.85 14.35 -4.51
C LYS A 217 -19.83 12.82 -4.42
N VAL A 218 -18.67 12.23 -4.10
CA VAL A 218 -18.50 10.77 -3.98
C VAL A 218 -19.22 10.26 -2.73
N ILE A 219 -19.07 10.97 -1.61
CA ILE A 219 -19.80 10.68 -0.36
C ILE A 219 -21.31 10.72 -0.61
N ALA A 220 -21.82 11.82 -1.17
CA ALA A 220 -23.25 11.98 -1.43
C ALA A 220 -23.82 10.89 -2.37
N ALA A 221 -23.08 10.54 -3.43
CA ALA A 221 -23.50 9.48 -4.34
C ALA A 221 -23.46 8.10 -3.66
N ARG A 222 -22.49 7.84 -2.78
CA ARG A 222 -22.41 6.59 -2.00
C ARG A 222 -23.55 6.48 -0.98
N GLU A 223 -23.86 7.56 -0.28
CA GLU A 223 -25.00 7.63 0.65
C GLU A 223 -26.33 7.36 -0.07
N GLN A 224 -26.52 7.96 -1.25
CA GLN A 224 -27.71 7.71 -2.05
C GLN A 224 -27.78 6.27 -2.55
N LEU A 225 -26.66 5.71 -3.03
CA LEU A 225 -26.57 4.30 -3.43
C LEU A 225 -26.99 3.37 -2.28
N TYR A 226 -26.47 3.62 -1.07
CA TYR A 226 -26.84 2.86 0.12
C TYR A 226 -28.32 3.05 0.47
N ALA A 227 -28.83 4.27 0.47
CA ALA A 227 -30.24 4.55 0.79
C ALA A 227 -31.21 3.81 -0.14
N HIS A 228 -30.91 3.75 -1.45
CA HIS A 228 -31.72 2.98 -2.39
C HIS A 228 -31.66 1.48 -2.08
N LEU A 229 -30.45 0.96 -1.88
CA LEU A 229 -30.25 -0.46 -1.63
C LEU A 229 -30.83 -0.93 -0.30
N SER A 230 -30.86 -0.08 0.72
CA SER A 230 -31.49 -0.37 2.02
C SER A 230 -32.99 -0.69 1.92
N LEU A 231 -33.62 -0.42 0.77
CA LEU A 231 -35.00 -0.82 0.49
C LEU A 231 -35.18 -2.33 0.27
N VAL A 232 -34.09 -3.07 0.04
CA VAL A 232 -34.11 -4.51 -0.31
C VAL A 232 -32.99 -5.33 0.37
N GLN A 233 -32.01 -4.69 1.00
CA GLN A 233 -30.98 -5.34 1.82
C GLN A 233 -30.80 -4.58 3.14
N ALA A 234 -30.46 -5.25 4.23
CA ALA A 234 -30.39 -4.62 5.55
C ALA A 234 -29.22 -3.64 5.69
N ASP A 235 -28.04 -4.02 5.22
CA ASP A 235 -26.82 -3.21 5.32
C ASP A 235 -25.96 -3.32 4.05
N PRO A 236 -26.12 -2.39 3.09
CA PRO A 236 -25.27 -2.35 1.91
C PRO A 236 -23.82 -1.95 2.22
N HIS A 237 -23.55 -1.30 3.35
CA HIS A 237 -22.19 -0.94 3.75
C HIS A 237 -21.42 -2.18 4.24
N ALA A 238 -22.08 -3.06 5.00
CA ALA A 238 -21.50 -4.33 5.44
C ALA A 238 -20.96 -5.17 4.26
N TYR A 239 -21.67 -5.20 3.13
CA TYR A 239 -21.18 -5.88 1.92
C TYR A 239 -19.80 -5.37 1.43
N VAL A 240 -19.56 -4.06 1.54
CA VAL A 240 -18.26 -3.46 1.17
C VAL A 240 -17.20 -3.81 2.21
N VAL A 241 -17.53 -3.68 3.49
CA VAL A 241 -16.64 -4.04 4.61
C VAL A 241 -16.21 -5.50 4.52
N GLU A 242 -17.15 -6.43 4.30
CA GLU A 242 -16.88 -7.86 4.14
C GLU A 242 -16.03 -8.17 2.90
N SER A 243 -16.14 -7.37 1.84
CA SER A 243 -15.31 -7.55 0.64
C SER A 243 -13.86 -7.16 0.89
N VAL A 244 -13.62 -6.07 1.63
CA VAL A 244 -12.27 -5.67 2.06
C VAL A 244 -11.73 -6.66 3.10
N ALA A 245 -12.55 -7.06 4.07
CA ALA A 245 -12.16 -8.02 5.11
C ALA A 245 -11.71 -9.36 4.53
N ARG A 246 -12.42 -9.90 3.53
CA ARG A 246 -11.99 -11.13 2.83
C ARG A 246 -10.65 -10.98 2.12
N SER A 247 -10.34 -9.80 1.58
CA SER A 247 -9.03 -9.54 0.98
C SER A 247 -7.93 -9.48 2.03
N ILE A 248 -8.21 -8.91 3.22
CA ILE A 248 -7.28 -8.91 4.37
C ILE A 248 -7.10 -10.34 4.92
N GLU A 249 -8.17 -11.12 5.02
CA GLU A 249 -8.18 -12.48 5.59
C GLU A 249 -7.21 -13.42 4.87
N ARG A 250 -7.07 -13.28 3.54
CA ARG A 250 -6.03 -13.98 2.75
C ARG A 250 -4.63 -13.84 3.36
N TYR A 251 -4.29 -12.64 3.84
CA TYR A 251 -2.98 -12.36 4.45
C TYR A 251 -2.92 -12.79 5.91
N ILE A 252 -4.02 -12.68 6.66
CA ILE A 252 -4.09 -13.21 8.02
C ILE A 252 -3.82 -14.73 8.03
N ASP A 253 -4.47 -15.45 7.13
CA ASP A 253 -4.32 -16.89 6.96
C ASP A 253 -2.89 -17.24 6.52
N ALA A 254 -2.41 -16.59 5.46
CA ALA A 254 -1.10 -16.89 4.89
C ALA A 254 0.06 -16.54 5.83
N PHE A 255 -0.05 -15.45 6.60
CA PHE A 255 0.97 -15.02 7.55
C PHE A 255 0.83 -15.68 8.93
N ASN A 256 -0.19 -16.54 9.11
CA ASN A 256 -0.50 -17.21 10.37
C ASN A 256 -0.67 -16.21 11.54
N LEU A 257 -1.45 -15.15 11.30
CA LEU A 257 -1.69 -14.07 12.27
C LEU A 257 -2.91 -14.32 13.16
N TYR A 258 -3.40 -15.56 13.23
CA TYR A 258 -4.50 -15.93 14.12
C TYR A 258 -4.11 -15.65 15.58
N ASP A 259 -5.03 -15.02 16.31
CA ASP A 259 -4.86 -14.65 17.72
C ASP A 259 -3.67 -13.70 18.00
N ALA A 260 -3.06 -13.11 16.96
CA ALA A 260 -1.89 -12.25 17.12
C ALA A 260 -2.15 -11.05 18.05
N ALA A 261 -3.38 -10.51 18.05
CA ALA A 261 -3.76 -9.42 18.95
C ALA A 261 -3.65 -9.83 20.43
N THR A 262 -4.20 -11.00 20.81
CA THR A 262 -4.13 -11.50 22.20
C THR A 262 -2.72 -11.85 22.62
N LEU A 263 -1.90 -12.35 21.68
CA LEU A 263 -0.51 -12.73 21.95
C LEU A 263 0.42 -11.52 22.13
N LEU A 264 0.07 -10.37 21.53
CA LEU A 264 0.89 -9.16 21.53
C LEU A 264 0.41 -8.09 22.54
N GLY A 265 -0.84 -8.18 23.03
CA GLY A 265 -1.39 -7.33 24.10
C GLY A 265 -2.76 -6.78 23.81
#